data_AF-A0A535K197-F1
#
_entry.id   AF-A0A535K197-F1
#
_cell.length_a   1.000
_cell.length_b   1.000
_cell.length_c   1.000
_cell.angle_alpha   90.00
_cell.angle_beta   90.00
_cell.angle_gamma   90.00
#
_symmetry.space_group_name_H-M   'P 1'
#
loop_
_entity.id
_entity.type
_entity.pdbx_description
1 polymer ?
#
loop_
_entity_poly.entity_id
_entity_poly.type
_entity_poly.pdbx_seq_one_letter_code
_entity_poly.pdbx_strand_id
1 'polypeptide(L)'
;MSASDYTLFHRVAEPASARIRQRVVELGLKPRIDFQNAETDGKDELARLGGSATPALWDGRTLTVGEAAVAEKLTSLGPEFDPEREDGW
;
A
#
# COMPACT_ATOMS: atom_id res chain seq x y z
N MET A 1 -4.08 -17.61 -5.86
CA MET A 1 -3.71 -16.44 -5.03
C MET A 1 -3.87 -15.23 -5.92
N SER A 2 -4.83 -14.34 -5.64
CA SER A 2 -4.89 -13.07 -6.35
C SER A 2 -3.61 -12.30 -5.99
N ALA A 3 -2.82 -11.91 -6.98
CA ALA A 3 -1.73 -10.98 -6.73
C ALA A 3 -2.36 -9.67 -6.22
N SER A 4 -1.85 -9.12 -5.12
CA SER A 4 -2.27 -7.79 -4.65
C SER A 4 -2.03 -6.77 -5.75
N ASP A 5 -3.01 -5.89 -5.99
CA ASP A 5 -2.91 -4.83 -7.00
C ASP A 5 -1.80 -3.81 -6.68
N TYR A 6 -1.46 -3.69 -5.40
CA TYR A 6 -0.48 -2.73 -4.89
C TYR A 6 0.53 -3.37 -3.95
N THR A 7 1.71 -2.78 -3.88
CA THR A 7 2.74 -3.12 -2.90
C THR A 7 3.13 -1.87 -2.11
N LEU A 8 3.00 -1.92 -0.79
CA LEU A 8 3.48 -0.89 0.13
C LEU A 8 4.84 -1.32 0.70
N PHE A 9 5.89 -0.60 0.30
CA PHE A 9 7.20 -0.68 0.92
C PHE A 9 7.24 0.19 2.18
N HIS A 10 7.64 -0.41 3.30
CA HIS A 10 7.65 0.24 4.59
C HIS A 10 8.87 -0.15 5.42
N ARG A 11 9.19 0.63 6.45
CA ARG A 11 10.14 0.23 7.51
C ARG A 11 9.40 0.06 8.84
N VAL A 12 9.83 -0.88 9.67
CA VAL A 12 9.14 -1.16 10.95
C VAL A 12 9.35 -0.02 11.94
N ALA A 13 10.59 0.47 12.05
CA ALA A 13 10.97 1.54 12.97
C ALA A 13 10.60 2.95 12.50
N GLU A 14 10.01 3.11 11.31
CA GLU A 14 9.70 4.42 10.73
C GLU A 14 8.27 4.87 11.08
N PRO A 15 8.09 6.01 11.78
CA PRO A 15 6.76 6.49 12.17
C PRO A 15 5.82 6.78 11.00
N ALA A 16 6.35 7.34 9.90
CA ALA A 16 5.57 7.59 8.68
C ALA A 16 5.01 6.29 8.08
N SER A 17 5.84 5.24 8.00
CA SER A 17 5.42 3.90 7.60
C SER A 17 4.32 3.33 8.52
N ALA A 18 4.44 3.51 9.83
CA ALA A 18 3.42 3.05 10.77
C ALA A 18 2.06 3.73 10.53
N ARG A 19 2.03 5.05 10.31
CA ARG A 19 0.80 5.79 9.99
C ARG A 19 0.16 5.31 8.69
N ILE A 20 0.96 5.07 7.65
CA ILE A 20 0.43 4.56 6.38
C ILE A 20 -0.14 3.15 6.53
N ARG A 21 0.55 2.25 7.26
CA ARG A 21 0.00 0.90 7.54
C ARG A 21 -1.34 0.98 8.27
N GLN A 22 -1.46 1.84 9.27
CA GLN A 22 -2.71 2.08 9.97
C GLN A 22 -3.79 2.59 9.01
N ARG A 23 -3.47 3.58 8.17
CA ARG A 23 -4.41 4.16 7.20
C ARG A 23 -4.94 3.12 6.20
N VAL A 24 -4.10 2.21 5.73
CA VAL A 24 -4.52 1.10 4.85
C VAL A 24 -5.58 0.23 5.54
N VAL A 25 -5.39 -0.07 6.83
CA VAL A 25 -6.36 -0.86 7.61
C VAL A 25 -7.65 -0.09 7.82
N GLU A 26 -7.58 1.20 8.19
CA GLU A 26 -8.75 2.07 8.38
C GLU A 26 -9.61 2.18 7.11
N LEU A 27 -8.98 2.13 5.93
CA LEU A 27 -9.67 2.18 4.63
C LEU A 27 -10.12 0.81 4.12
N GLY A 28 -9.85 -0.28 4.85
CA GLY A 28 -10.18 -1.65 4.42
C GLY A 28 -9.37 -2.15 3.23
N LEU A 29 -8.25 -1.50 2.89
CA LEU A 29 -7.46 -1.78 1.68
C LEU A 29 -6.47 -2.96 1.84
N LYS A 30 -6.40 -3.58 3.02
CA LYS A 30 -5.41 -4.64 3.30
C LYS A 30 -5.45 -5.84 2.33
N PRO A 31 -6.61 -6.28 1.80
CA PRO A 31 -6.66 -7.36 0.80
C PRO A 31 -6.00 -6.99 -0.54
N ARG A 32 -5.95 -5.69 -0.87
CA ARG A 32 -5.43 -5.17 -2.15
C ARG A 32 -3.97 -4.73 -2.08
N ILE A 33 -3.45 -4.56 -0.87
CA ILE A 33 -2.10 -4.02 -0.63
C ILE A 33 -1.24 -5.07 0.08
N ASP A 34 -0.22 -5.54 -0.65
CA ASP A 34 0.85 -6.34 -0.08
C ASP A 34 1.82 -5.45 0.71
N PHE A 35 2.21 -5.86 1.92
CA PHE A 35 3.13 -5.09 2.76
C PHE A 35 4.50 -5.72 2.68
N GLN A 36 5.48 -4.96 2.22
CA GLN A 36 6.86 -5.44 2.13
C GLN A 36 7.80 -4.55 2.92
N ASN A 37 8.56 -5.17 3.81
CA ASN A 37 9.55 -4.46 4.59
C ASN A 37 10.77 -4.13 3.70
N ALA A 38 11.08 -2.85 3.56
CA ALA A 38 12.19 -2.35 2.75
C ALA A 38 13.59 -2.67 3.31
N GLU A 39 13.67 -3.25 4.52
CA GLU A 39 14.92 -3.72 5.11
C GLU A 39 15.13 -5.24 4.95
N THR A 40 14.07 -5.97 4.62
CA THR A 40 14.10 -7.42 4.41
C THR A 40 13.54 -7.75 3.03
N ASP A 41 12.26 -8.12 2.96
CA ASP A 41 11.67 -8.83 1.83
C ASP A 41 11.48 -7.92 0.61
N GLY A 42 11.22 -6.62 0.85
CA GLY A 42 10.99 -5.63 -0.19
C GLY A 42 12.23 -4.81 -0.56
N LYS A 43 13.40 -5.07 0.04
CA LYS A 43 14.61 -4.25 -0.15
C LYS A 43 15.04 -4.21 -1.61
N ASP A 44 15.25 -5.38 -2.20
CA ASP A 44 15.75 -5.50 -3.56
C ASP A 44 14.71 -5.02 -4.57
N GLU A 45 13.43 -5.30 -4.32
CA GLU A 45 12.35 -4.84 -5.20
C GLU A 45 12.20 -3.32 -5.19
N LEU A 46 12.23 -2.68 -4.02
CA LEU A 46 12.19 -1.23 -3.92
C LEU A 46 13.34 -0.58 -4.71
N ALA A 47 14.55 -1.14 -4.59
CA ALA A 47 15.72 -0.67 -5.33
C ALA A 47 15.58 -0.90 -6.85
N ARG A 48 15.05 -2.05 -7.29
CA ARG A 48 14.76 -2.34 -8.71
C ARG A 48 13.77 -1.36 -9.32
N LEU A 49 12.77 -0.92 -8.54
CA LEU A 49 11.79 0.08 -8.94
C LEU A 49 12.33 1.52 -8.88
N GLY A 50 13.62 1.71 -8.54
CA GLY A 50 14.27 3.01 -8.46
C GLY A 50 13.98 3.78 -7.16
N GLY A 51 13.37 3.14 -6.17
CA GLY A 51 13.08 3.73 -4.86
C GLY A 51 14.18 3.50 -3.83
N SER A 52 14.31 4.42 -2.88
CA SER A 52 15.23 4.32 -1.73
C SER A 52 14.63 4.81 -0.41
N ALA A 53 13.48 5.47 -0.48
CA ALA A 53 12.76 6.02 0.67
C ALA A 53 11.44 5.26 0.90
N THR A 54 11.01 5.28 2.15
CA THR A 54 9.73 4.74 2.61
C THR A 54 8.98 5.84 3.38
N PRO A 55 7.65 5.74 3.52
CA PRO A 55 6.77 4.78 2.84
C PRO A 55 6.73 4.99 1.32
N ALA A 56 6.59 3.91 0.56
CA ALA A 56 6.44 3.98 -0.90
C ALA A 56 5.40 2.96 -1.38
N LEU A 57 4.50 3.38 -2.26
CA LEU A 57 3.42 2.57 -2.81
C LEU A 57 3.64 2.35 -4.31
N TRP A 58 3.72 1.08 -4.70
CA TRP A 58 3.76 0.65 -6.09
C TRP A 58 2.36 0.21 -6.54
N ASP A 59 1.91 0.67 -7.69
CA ASP A 59 0.60 0.34 -8.29
C ASP A 59 0.69 -0.55 -9.55
N GLY A 60 1.84 -1.20 -9.76
CA GLY A 60 2.12 -1.95 -10.98
C GLY A 60 2.70 -1.11 -12.12
N ARG A 61 2.72 0.23 -12.00
CA ARG A 61 3.23 1.14 -13.04
C ARG A 61 4.08 2.28 -12.50
N THR A 62 3.75 2.84 -11.35
CA THR A 62 4.40 4.02 -10.77
C THR A 62 4.66 3.83 -9.29
N LEU A 63 5.85 4.24 -8.85
CA LEU A 63 6.24 4.25 -7.45
C LEU A 63 5.94 5.63 -6.85
N THR A 64 4.95 5.68 -5.96
CA THR A 64 4.58 6.89 -5.20
C THR A 64 5.35 6.88 -3.88
N VAL A 65 6.16 7.91 -3.60
CA VAL A 65 7.08 7.93 -2.45
C VAL A 65 6.72 9.06 -1.48
N GLY A 66 6.77 8.77 -0.18
CA GLY A 66 6.56 9.72 0.91
C GLY A 66 5.16 9.67 1.51
N GLU A 67 5.05 10.01 2.80
CA GLU A 67 3.81 9.89 3.60
C GLU A 67 2.61 10.60 2.95
N ALA A 68 2.76 11.88 2.60
CA ALA A 68 1.66 12.68 2.07
C ALA A 68 1.13 12.14 0.73
N ALA A 69 2.02 11.88 -0.22
CA ALA A 69 1.65 11.39 -1.56
C ALA A 69 1.02 9.99 -1.49
N VAL A 70 1.55 9.11 -0.63
CA VAL A 70 0.96 7.78 -0.42
C VAL A 70 -0.42 7.90 0.23
N ALA A 71 -0.60 8.75 1.24
CA ALA A 71 -1.89 8.96 1.90
C ALA A 71 -2.98 9.49 0.95
N GLU A 72 -2.61 10.41 0.05
CA GLU A 72 -3.49 10.91 -1.00
C GLU A 72 -3.91 9.79 -1.96
N LYS A 73 -2.94 9.00 -2.44
CA LYS A 73 -3.22 7.85 -3.32
C LYS A 73 -4.15 6.85 -2.64
N LEU A 74 -3.92 6.49 -1.37
CA LEU A 74 -4.78 5.59 -0.62
C LEU A 74 -6.23 6.10 -0.53
N THR A 75 -6.42 7.40 -0.32
CA THR A 75 -7.75 8.00 -0.25
C THR A 75 -8.48 7.92 -1.59
N SER A 76 -7.75 8.01 -2.71
CA SER A 76 -8.31 7.88 -4.06
C SER A 76 -8.74 6.45 -4.46
N LEU A 77 -8.24 5.42 -3.75
CA LEU A 77 -8.54 4.02 -4.09
C LEU A 77 -9.97 3.59 -3.73
N GLY A 78 -10.66 4.38 -2.89
CA GLY A 78 -11.99 4.10 -2.37
C GLY A 78 -12.04 2.83 -1.49
N PRO A 79 -13.12 2.62 -0.74
CA PRO A 79 -13.41 1.29 -0.20
C PRO A 79 -13.65 0.31 -1.36
N GLU A 80 -13.46 -0.98 -1.09
CA GLU A 80 -13.91 -2.04 -2.00
C GLU A 80 -15.40 -1.81 -2.29
N PHE A 81 -15.75 -1.55 -3.57
CA PHE A 81 -17.13 -1.65 -4.00
C PHE A 81 -17.41 -3.15 -4.04
N ASP A 82 -18.18 -3.63 -3.08
CA ASP A 82 -18.70 -4.99 -3.06
C ASP A 82 -20.07 -4.96 -3.76
N PRO A 83 -20.15 -5.23 -5.08
CA PRO A 83 -21.42 -5.22 -5.80
C PRO A 83 -22.37 -6.34 -5.34
N GLU A 84 -21.94 -7.28 -4.48
CA GLU A 84 -22.78 -8.36 -3.97
C GLU A 84 -23.57 -7.99 -2.69
N ARG A 85 -23.51 -6.73 -2.23
CA ARG A 85 -24.38 -6.23 -1.14
C ARG A 85 -25.69 -5.57 -1.60
N GLU A 86 -26.08 -5.76 -2.86
CA GLU A 86 -27.44 -5.50 -3.34
C GLU A 86 -28.06 -6.82 -3.80
N ASP A 87 -28.31 -7.75 -2.88
CA ASP A 87 -29.37 -8.77 -3.01
C ASP A 87 -29.51 -9.52 -1.67
N GLY A 88 -30.30 -8.96 -0.78
CA GLY A 88 -30.64 -9.58 0.50
C GLY A 88 -31.89 -8.95 1.08
N TRP A 89 -33.03 -9.56 0.74
CA TRP A 89 -34.40 -9.26 1.19
C TRP A 89 -34.55 -8.98 2.69
#